data_AF-A0A3D9BC42-F1
#
_entry.id   AF-A0A3D9BC42-F1
#
_cell.length_a   1.000
_cell.length_b   1.000
_cell.length_c   1.000
_cell.angle_alpha   90.00
_cell.angle_beta   90.00
_cell.angle_gamma   90.00
#
_symmetry.space_group_name_H-M   'P 1'
#
loop_
_entity.id
_entity.type
_entity.pdbx_description
1 polymer ?
#
loop_
_entity_poly.entity_id
_entity_poly.type
_entity_poly.pdbx_seq_one_letter_code
_entity_poly.pdbx_strand_id
1 'polypeptide(L)'
;MLLRKFHFVLSILSLLTIYSCKEKNISKSDFEFTYPDLNDRYDSQTGIFTRTYADDTINVKVELTENEKLQILKIFQDNDFENMPNEINCSEWGVHPTMYYNLSLNNLKVRYIKTSGDHWFCFNGKKVEKINAIIQSIILNKAEIKTLEDSNIFYE
;
A
#
# COMPACT_ATOMS: atom_id res chain seq x y z
N MET A 1 -6.83 24.78 -50.87
CA MET A 1 -7.15 23.52 -50.15
C MET A 1 -5.99 22.99 -49.27
N LEU A 2 -4.72 23.34 -49.58
CA LEU A 2 -3.56 22.96 -48.75
C LEU A 2 -3.45 23.69 -47.39
N LEU A 3 -3.79 24.99 -47.30
CA LEU A 3 -3.71 25.74 -46.03
C LEU A 3 -4.66 25.22 -44.93
N ARG A 4 -5.83 24.67 -45.32
CA ARG A 4 -6.83 24.15 -44.37
C ARG A 4 -6.38 22.86 -43.69
N LYS A 5 -5.55 22.06 -44.36
CA LYS A 5 -5.00 20.81 -43.81
C LYS A 5 -3.90 21.09 -42.78
N PHE A 6 -3.15 22.17 -42.96
CA PHE A 6 -2.04 22.54 -42.06
C PHE A 6 -2.54 22.97 -40.67
N HIS A 7 -3.64 23.72 -40.60
CA HIS A 7 -4.26 24.10 -39.32
C HIS A 7 -4.84 22.91 -38.54
N PHE A 8 -5.39 21.91 -39.23
CA PHE A 8 -5.96 20.72 -38.59
C PHE A 8 -4.88 19.84 -37.95
N VAL A 9 -3.72 19.69 -38.61
CA VAL A 9 -2.58 18.94 -38.08
C VAL A 9 -1.94 19.67 -36.89
N LEU A 10 -1.85 21.00 -36.93
CA LEU A 10 -1.33 21.79 -35.80
C LEU A 10 -2.22 21.67 -34.54
N SER A 11 -3.54 21.61 -34.73
CA SER A 11 -4.50 21.51 -33.61
C SER A 11 -4.44 20.16 -32.89
N ILE A 12 -4.13 19.07 -33.61
CA ILE A 12 -3.95 17.72 -33.02
C ILE A 12 -2.64 17.65 -32.24
N LEU A 13 -1.58 18.32 -32.71
CA LEU A 13 -0.29 18.36 -32.01
C LEU A 13 -0.37 19.12 -30.67
N SER A 14 -1.18 20.19 -30.60
CA SER A 14 -1.40 20.95 -29.36
C SER A 14 -2.29 20.23 -28.33
N LEU A 15 -3.07 19.23 -28.75
CA LEU A 15 -3.88 18.39 -27.85
C LEU A 15 -3.04 17.27 -27.19
N LEU A 16 -1.92 16.88 -27.80
CA LEU A 16 -1.00 15.87 -27.24
C LEU A 16 -0.08 16.43 -26.14
N THR A 17 0.10 17.74 -26.03
CA THR A 17 0.99 18.35 -25.03
C THR A 17 0.35 18.60 -23.67
N ILE A 18 -0.94 18.30 -23.49
CA ILE A 18 -1.66 18.55 -22.23
C ILE A 18 -1.80 17.28 -21.36
N TYR A 19 -1.39 16.11 -21.86
CA TYR A 19 -1.31 14.86 -21.08
C TYR A 19 0.06 14.64 -20.42
N SER A 20 0.80 15.71 -20.14
CA SER A 20 1.89 15.63 -19.18
C SER A 20 1.27 15.57 -17.78
N CYS A 21 0.74 14.39 -17.43
CA CYS A 21 0.40 14.05 -16.05
C CYS A 21 1.65 14.35 -15.22
N LYS A 22 1.54 15.33 -14.33
CA LYS A 22 2.61 15.68 -13.40
C LYS A 22 2.71 14.50 -12.44
N GLU A 23 3.60 13.55 -12.72
CA GLU A 23 3.96 12.52 -11.75
C GLU A 23 4.35 13.26 -10.46
N LYS A 24 3.56 13.04 -9.40
CA LYS A 24 3.97 13.39 -8.05
C LYS A 24 5.16 12.48 -7.75
N ASN A 25 6.36 12.94 -8.09
CA ASN A 25 7.57 12.31 -7.62
C ASN A 25 7.63 12.52 -6.10
N ILE A 26 7.13 11.55 -5.34
CA ILE A 26 7.40 11.45 -3.90
C ILE A 26 8.93 11.42 -3.76
N SER A 27 9.47 12.41 -3.04
CA SER A 27 10.90 12.48 -2.77
C SER A 27 11.35 11.22 -2.04
N LYS A 28 12.50 10.67 -2.43
CA LYS A 28 13.11 9.46 -1.85
C LYS A 28 13.36 9.54 -0.34
N SER A 29 13.37 10.74 0.26
CA SER A 29 13.74 10.98 1.66
C SER A 29 12.58 11.17 2.63
N ASP A 30 11.38 11.52 2.16
CA ASP A 30 10.31 12.03 3.04
C ASP A 30 8.96 11.41 2.68
N PHE A 31 8.84 10.10 2.91
CA PHE A 31 7.54 9.45 2.85
C PHE A 31 7.26 8.73 4.16
N GLU A 32 5.99 8.76 4.54
CA GLU A 32 5.47 8.09 5.71
C GLU A 32 4.54 6.96 5.24
N PHE A 33 4.56 5.83 5.94
CA PHE A 33 3.64 4.75 5.68
C PHE A 33 3.25 4.08 6.98
N THR A 34 2.05 3.51 6.98
CA THR A 34 1.60 2.64 8.06
C THR A 34 1.11 1.32 7.51
N TYR A 35 1.34 0.29 8.29
CA TYR A 35 0.89 -1.07 8.04
C TYR A 35 0.23 -1.58 9.32
N PRO A 36 -1.10 -1.53 9.42
CA PRO A 36 -1.86 -2.34 10.37
C PRO A 36 -2.44 -3.61 9.73
N ASP A 37 -2.25 -4.72 10.42
CA ASP A 37 -2.94 -6.01 10.26
C ASP A 37 -3.70 -6.32 11.57
N LEU A 38 -4.27 -7.52 11.71
CA LEU A 38 -5.05 -7.92 12.89
C LEU A 38 -4.30 -7.72 14.20
N ASN A 39 -3.05 -8.19 14.22
CA ASN A 39 -2.25 -8.29 15.45
C ASN A 39 -1.08 -7.31 15.46
N ASP A 40 -0.54 -7.04 14.28
CA ASP A 40 0.70 -6.30 14.10
C ASP A 40 0.41 -4.95 13.44
N ARG A 41 1.05 -3.90 13.94
CA ARG A 41 1.08 -2.59 13.29
C ARG A 41 2.46 -1.98 13.26
N TYR A 42 2.76 -1.21 12.22
CA TYR A 42 3.95 -0.40 12.12
C TYR A 42 3.60 1.01 11.63
N ASP A 43 4.27 2.00 12.22
CA ASP A 43 4.18 3.41 11.84
C ASP A 43 5.60 3.91 11.53
N SER A 44 5.85 4.31 10.28
CA SER A 44 7.20 4.69 9.84
C SER A 44 7.63 6.09 10.32
N GLN A 45 6.68 6.94 10.72
CA GLN A 45 6.97 8.27 11.26
C GLN A 45 7.55 8.15 12.67
N THR A 46 6.93 7.31 13.50
CA THR A 46 7.39 7.02 14.86
C THR A 46 8.42 5.90 14.91
N GLY A 47 8.52 5.07 13.87
CA GLY A 47 9.33 3.85 13.86
C GLY A 47 8.88 2.81 14.88
N ILE A 48 7.62 2.84 15.33
CA ILE A 48 7.11 1.93 16.35
C ILE A 48 6.39 0.78 15.65
N PHE A 49 6.86 -0.43 15.94
CA PHE A 49 6.11 -1.66 15.72
C PHE A 49 5.32 -2.00 16.99
N THR A 50 4.07 -2.43 16.83
CA THR A 50 3.26 -2.96 17.92
C THR A 50 2.75 -4.34 17.56
N ARG A 51 2.85 -5.30 18.47
CA ARG A 51 2.17 -6.59 18.42
C ARG A 51 1.16 -6.71 19.56
N THR A 52 -0.06 -7.10 19.21
CA THR A 52 -1.17 -7.27 20.14
C THR A 52 -1.38 -8.76 20.40
N TYR A 53 -1.54 -9.11 21.66
CA TYR A 53 -1.90 -10.42 22.18
C TYR A 53 -3.25 -10.31 22.88
N ALA A 54 -3.87 -11.44 23.22
CA ALA A 54 -5.17 -11.46 23.87
C ALA A 54 -5.20 -10.70 25.22
N ASP A 55 -4.07 -10.62 25.90
CA ASP A 55 -3.91 -10.07 27.24
C ASP A 55 -2.91 -8.90 27.33
N ASP A 56 -2.09 -8.66 26.30
CA ASP A 56 -1.07 -7.61 26.33
C ASP A 56 -0.80 -6.98 24.95
N THR A 57 -0.01 -5.91 24.93
CA THR A 57 0.45 -5.21 23.74
C THR A 57 1.91 -4.81 23.91
N ILE A 58 2.78 -5.34 23.04
CA ILE A 58 4.21 -5.04 23.07
C ILE A 58 4.53 -4.01 21.98
N ASN A 59 5.28 -2.96 22.35
CA ASN A 59 5.78 -1.95 21.42
C ASN A 59 7.30 -2.06 21.31
N VAL A 60 7.81 -2.08 20.08
CA VAL A 60 9.24 -2.19 19.77
C VAL A 60 9.62 -1.07 18.80
N LYS A 61 10.70 -0.36 19.09
CA LYS A 61 11.28 0.61 18.16
C LYS A 61 12.03 -0.15 17.07
N VAL A 62 11.64 0.08 15.81
CA VAL A 62 12.20 -0.58 14.63
C VAL A 62 12.71 0.49 13.67
N GLU A 63 14.00 0.44 13.38
CA GLU A 63 14.64 1.35 12.44
C GLU A 63 14.82 0.68 11.07
N LEU A 64 14.26 1.33 10.05
CA LEU A 64 14.45 0.94 8.66
C LEU A 64 15.72 1.55 8.11
N THR A 65 16.54 0.72 7.48
CA THR A 65 17.65 1.16 6.64
C THR A 65 17.12 1.90 5.42
N GLU A 66 17.95 2.75 4.83
CA GLU A 66 17.59 3.48 3.61
C GLU A 66 17.22 2.54 2.45
N ASN A 67 17.89 1.40 2.33
CA ASN A 67 17.56 0.40 1.32
C ASN A 67 16.16 -0.20 1.53
N GLU A 68 15.79 -0.52 2.77
CA GLU A 68 14.45 -1.04 3.09
C GLU A 68 13.36 0.01 2.82
N LYS A 69 13.60 1.27 3.20
CA LYS A 69 12.68 2.38 2.85
C LYS A 69 12.50 2.48 1.34
N LEU A 70 13.58 2.43 0.56
CA LEU A 70 13.50 2.48 -0.90
C LEU A 70 12.75 1.28 -1.49
N GLN A 71 12.92 0.08 -0.93
CA GLN A 71 12.17 -1.10 -1.35
C GLN A 71 10.67 -0.95 -1.08
N ILE A 72 10.31 -0.39 0.08
CA ILE A 72 8.91 -0.13 0.46
C ILE A 72 8.30 0.94 -0.45
N LEU A 73 8.98 2.07 -0.66
CA LEU A 73 8.51 3.11 -1.58
C LEU A 73 8.32 2.55 -3.00
N LYS A 74 9.29 1.74 -3.45
CA LYS A 74 9.23 1.12 -4.77
C LYS A 74 8.03 0.19 -4.90
N ILE A 75 7.71 -0.64 -3.90
CA ILE A 75 6.56 -1.54 -4.02
C ILE A 75 5.23 -0.77 -4.06
N PHE A 76 5.12 0.36 -3.34
CA PHE A 76 3.98 1.26 -3.47
C PHE A 76 3.85 1.84 -4.89
N GLN A 77 4.95 2.32 -5.46
CA GLN A 77 5.00 2.90 -6.81
C GLN A 77 4.71 1.86 -7.90
N ASP A 78 5.38 0.71 -7.85
CA ASP A 78 5.24 -0.38 -8.83
C ASP A 78 3.81 -0.96 -8.86
N ASN A 79 3.05 -0.80 -7.76
CA ASN A 79 1.67 -1.24 -7.64
C ASN A 79 0.65 -0.11 -7.77
N ASP A 80 1.07 1.10 -8.15
CA ASP A 80 0.17 2.23 -8.45
C ASP A 80 -0.74 2.60 -7.27
N PHE A 81 -0.20 2.55 -6.04
CA PHE A 81 -0.98 2.79 -4.81
C PHE A 81 -1.63 4.18 -4.77
N GLU A 82 -0.96 5.19 -5.33
CA GLU A 82 -1.47 6.56 -5.33
C GLU A 82 -2.78 6.75 -6.12
N ASN A 83 -3.06 5.85 -7.06
CA ASN A 83 -4.26 5.88 -7.89
C ASN A 83 -5.32 4.86 -7.46
N MET A 84 -5.12 4.18 -6.33
CA MET A 84 -6.11 3.25 -5.78
C MET A 84 -7.30 3.99 -5.15
N PRO A 85 -8.50 3.40 -5.17
CA PRO A 85 -9.59 3.91 -4.37
C PRO A 85 -9.29 3.71 -2.87
N ASN A 86 -9.85 4.59 -2.04
CA ASN A 86 -9.68 4.52 -0.58
C ASN A 86 -10.23 3.22 0.02
N GLU A 87 -11.12 2.54 -0.68
CA GLU A 87 -11.66 1.24 -0.31
C GLU A 87 -11.69 0.30 -1.50
N ILE A 88 -11.20 -0.92 -1.28
CA ILE A 88 -11.28 -2.05 -2.20
C ILE A 88 -12.01 -3.15 -1.45
N ASN A 89 -13.24 -3.44 -1.85
CA ASN A 89 -14.02 -4.53 -1.28
C ASN A 89 -14.10 -5.69 -2.26
N CYS A 90 -13.49 -6.80 -1.87
CA CYS A 90 -13.51 -8.06 -2.60
C CYS A 90 -14.06 -9.19 -1.73
N SER A 91 -15.00 -8.88 -0.82
CA SER A 91 -15.79 -9.90 -0.14
C SER A 91 -16.83 -10.50 -1.07
N GLU A 92 -17.15 -11.78 -0.87
CA GLU A 92 -18.32 -12.39 -1.49
C GLU A 92 -19.62 -11.75 -0.97
N TRP A 93 -20.60 -11.60 -1.86
CA TRP A 93 -21.89 -11.06 -1.48
C TRP A 93 -22.61 -12.03 -0.54
N GLY A 94 -23.08 -11.52 0.60
CA GLY A 94 -23.73 -12.33 1.63
C GLY A 94 -22.77 -13.10 2.54
N VAL A 95 -21.46 -12.90 2.42
CA VAL A 95 -20.45 -13.48 3.31
C VAL A 95 -19.79 -12.36 4.12
N HIS A 96 -19.62 -12.57 5.42
CA HIS A 96 -18.91 -11.62 6.27
C HIS A 96 -17.43 -11.58 5.89
N PRO A 97 -16.82 -10.40 5.68
CA PRO A 97 -15.41 -10.33 5.36
C PRO A 97 -14.56 -10.82 6.54
N THR A 98 -13.58 -11.64 6.23
CA THR A 98 -12.74 -12.33 7.22
C THR A 98 -11.38 -11.66 7.37
N MET A 99 -10.97 -10.76 6.47
CA MET A 99 -9.66 -10.11 6.53
C MET A 99 -9.75 -8.65 6.10
N TYR A 100 -8.99 -7.81 6.81
CA TYR A 100 -8.95 -6.36 6.61
C TYR A 100 -7.50 -5.89 6.64
N TYR A 101 -7.03 -5.27 5.56
CA TYR A 101 -5.75 -4.58 5.53
C TYR A 101 -6.01 -3.09 5.40
N ASN A 102 -5.33 -2.28 6.21
CA ASN A 102 -5.29 -0.85 5.97
C ASN A 102 -3.85 -0.50 5.68
N LEU A 103 -3.57 0.05 4.50
CA LEU A 103 -2.25 0.58 4.19
C LEU A 103 -2.37 2.10 4.06
N SER A 104 -1.33 2.80 4.48
CA SER A 104 -1.21 4.22 4.17
C SER A 104 0.14 4.56 3.57
N LEU A 105 0.13 5.54 2.69
CA LEU A 105 1.31 6.20 2.14
C LEU A 105 1.05 7.71 2.18
N ASN A 106 1.79 8.42 3.02
CA ASN A 106 1.57 9.81 3.36
C ASN A 106 0.10 10.03 3.79
N ASN A 107 -0.62 10.89 3.07
CA ASN A 107 -2.03 11.20 3.35
C ASN A 107 -3.01 10.23 2.68
N LEU A 108 -2.53 9.28 1.87
CA LEU A 108 -3.37 8.32 1.15
C LEU A 108 -3.57 7.07 1.99
N LYS A 109 -4.81 6.59 2.07
CA LYS A 109 -5.20 5.43 2.86
C LYS A 109 -6.06 4.51 2.01
N VAL A 110 -5.70 3.23 1.96
CA VAL A 110 -6.44 2.20 1.25
C VAL A 110 -6.85 1.13 2.24
N ARG A 111 -8.16 0.94 2.38
CA ARG A 111 -8.76 -0.17 3.12
C ARG A 111 -9.09 -1.30 2.14
N TYR A 112 -8.47 -2.46 2.33
CA TYR A 112 -8.75 -3.65 1.56
C TYR A 112 -9.52 -4.66 2.42
N ILE A 113 -10.68 -5.08 1.91
CA ILE A 113 -11.63 -5.97 2.57
C ILE A 113 -11.74 -7.23 1.71
N LYS A 114 -11.56 -8.42 2.30
CA LYS A 114 -11.74 -9.69 1.57
C LYS A 114 -12.35 -10.78 2.43
N THR A 115 -12.94 -11.76 1.77
CA THR A 115 -13.21 -13.09 2.36
C THR A 115 -11.98 -13.98 2.19
N SER A 116 -11.96 -15.16 2.81
CA SER A 116 -10.84 -16.11 2.75
C SER A 116 -10.59 -16.67 1.34
N GLY A 117 -11.53 -16.51 0.41
CA GLY A 117 -11.41 -16.95 -0.98
C GLY A 117 -10.70 -15.94 -1.89
N ASP A 118 -9.87 -16.45 -2.80
CA ASP A 118 -9.21 -15.66 -3.84
C ASP A 118 -10.19 -15.29 -4.96
N HIS A 119 -10.54 -14.00 -5.05
CA HIS A 119 -11.38 -13.48 -6.12
C HIS A 119 -10.55 -13.11 -7.34
N TRP A 120 -10.69 -13.89 -8.42
CA TRP A 120 -9.92 -13.69 -9.65
C TRP A 120 -10.07 -12.29 -10.26
N PHE A 121 -11.20 -11.62 -10.02
CA PHE A 121 -11.55 -10.28 -10.50
C PHE A 121 -11.04 -9.13 -9.61
N CYS A 122 -10.47 -9.41 -8.43
CA CYS A 122 -10.00 -8.40 -7.48
C CYS A 122 -8.58 -7.90 -7.80
N PHE A 123 -8.38 -7.27 -8.96
CA PHE A 123 -7.05 -6.85 -9.40
C PHE A 123 -6.36 -5.85 -8.46
N ASN A 124 -7.11 -4.87 -7.94
CA ASN A 124 -6.54 -3.89 -7.01
C ASN A 124 -6.25 -4.49 -5.63
N GLY A 125 -7.04 -5.47 -5.16
CA GLY A 125 -6.75 -6.17 -3.91
C GLY A 125 -5.42 -6.92 -3.98
N LYS A 126 -5.16 -7.62 -5.10
CA LYS A 126 -3.87 -8.30 -5.33
C LYS A 126 -2.67 -7.35 -5.28
N LYS A 127 -2.85 -6.10 -5.71
CA LYS A 127 -1.81 -5.06 -5.59
C LYS A 127 -1.58 -4.68 -4.13
N VAL A 128 -2.64 -4.47 -3.35
CA VAL A 128 -2.55 -4.20 -1.91
C VAL A 128 -1.86 -5.35 -1.18
N GLU A 129 -2.22 -6.61 -1.48
CA GLU A 129 -1.60 -7.79 -0.87
C GLU A 129 -0.10 -7.88 -1.16
N LYS A 130 0.33 -7.56 -2.39
CA LYS A 130 1.75 -7.51 -2.75
C LYS A 130 2.51 -6.47 -1.94
N ILE A 131 1.96 -5.26 -1.81
CA ILE A 131 2.56 -4.20 -1.00
C ILE A 131 2.66 -4.67 0.45
N ASN A 132 1.56 -5.18 1.00
CA ASN A 132 1.46 -5.67 2.37
C ASN A 132 2.48 -6.77 2.66
N ALA A 133 2.58 -7.78 1.78
CA ALA A 133 3.51 -8.89 1.93
C ALA A 133 4.97 -8.43 1.95
N ILE A 134 5.35 -7.46 1.10
CA ILE A 134 6.71 -6.92 1.09
C ILE A 134 6.99 -6.13 2.38
N ILE A 135 6.07 -5.27 2.83
CA ILE A 135 6.23 -4.53 4.09
C ILE A 135 6.39 -5.51 5.26
N GLN A 136 5.50 -6.50 5.38
CA GLN A 136 5.60 -7.55 6.40
C GLN A 136 6.93 -8.29 6.32
N SER A 137 7.37 -8.68 5.12
CA SER A 137 8.64 -9.40 4.95
C SER A 137 9.86 -8.58 5.39
N ILE A 138 9.80 -7.25 5.32
CA ILE A 138 10.88 -6.37 5.79
C ILE A 138 10.78 -6.19 7.30
N ILE A 139 9.61 -5.81 7.80
CA ILE A 139 9.37 -5.47 9.20
C ILE A 139 9.52 -6.70 10.09
N LEU A 140 8.79 -7.79 9.80
CA LEU A 140 8.82 -9.01 10.62
C LEU A 140 10.17 -9.73 10.59
N ASN A 141 11.03 -9.41 9.62
CA ASN A 141 12.38 -9.96 9.58
C ASN A 141 13.40 -9.24 10.48
N LYS A 142 13.01 -8.14 11.12
CA LYS A 142 13.86 -7.39 12.04
C LYS A 142 14.21 -8.21 13.28
N ALA A 143 15.46 -8.10 13.73
CA ALA A 143 15.98 -8.93 14.82
C ALA A 143 15.15 -8.72 16.11
N GLU A 144 14.80 -7.49 16.39
CA GLU A 144 13.98 -7.06 17.53
C GLU A 144 12.53 -7.56 17.48
N ILE A 145 12.00 -7.88 16.29
CA ILE A 145 10.66 -8.45 16.13
C ILE A 145 10.71 -9.98 16.20
N LYS A 146 11.74 -10.62 15.65
CA LYS A 146 11.89 -12.08 15.68
C LYS A 146 12.01 -12.68 17.08
N THR A 147 12.36 -11.87 18.07
CA THR A 147 12.40 -12.30 19.48
C THR A 147 11.04 -12.28 20.16
N LEU A 148 10.02 -11.67 19.54
CA LEU A 148 8.66 -11.65 20.05
C LEU A 148 7.99 -12.98 19.73
N GLU A 149 7.13 -13.44 20.65
CA GLU A 149 6.25 -14.57 20.38
C GLU A 149 5.22 -14.21 19.30
N ASP A 150 4.70 -15.23 18.62
CA ASP A 150 3.59 -15.03 17.69
C ASP A 150 2.33 -14.64 18.45
N SER A 151 1.50 -13.78 17.86
CA SER A 151 0.24 -13.40 18.46
C SER A 151 -0.71 -14.60 18.58
N ASN A 152 -1.44 -14.67 19.69
CA ASN A 152 -2.48 -15.66 19.96
C ASN A 152 -3.88 -15.21 19.54
N ILE A 153 -3.99 -14.09 18.81
CA ILE A 153 -5.24 -13.60 18.23
C ILE A 153 -5.33 -14.08 16.78
N PHE A 154 -6.49 -14.59 16.39
CA PHE A 154 -6.75 -15.11 15.05
C PHE A 154 -8.05 -14.52 14.50
N TYR A 155 -8.14 -14.38 13.18
CA TYR A 155 -9.42 -14.10 12.53
C TYR A 155 -10.40 -15.25 12.81
N GLU A 156 -11.65 -14.91 13.11
CA GLU A 156 -12.76 -15.87 13.30
C GLU A 156 -13.09 -16.65 12.01
#